data_AF-A0A4Q4TR18-F1
#
_entry.id   AF-A0A4Q4TR18-F1
#
_cell.length_a   1.000
_cell.length_b   1.000
_cell.length_c   1.000
_cell.angle_alpha   90.00
_cell.angle_beta   90.00
_cell.angle_gamma   90.00
#
_symmetry.space_group_name_H-M   'P 1'
#
loop_
_entity.id
_entity.type
_entity.pdbx_description
1 polymer ?
#
loop_
_entity_poly.entity_id
_entity_poly.type
_entity_poly.pdbx_seq_one_letter_code
_entity_poly.pdbx_strand_id
1 'polypeptide(L)'
;MAHHPFNPHSWTIGNAQGFPPAAPQSQPGNTAGNIGAQNNHPALLNPAGFMIGGAWHDEPEPADETICCVMCGIPLRPTADCALIREYPGAVLDWMRPVLLAPLPAYHEATKLARYAHAYRRCDDDLLKEVRPTRFLGSGEGFIIRDEASNSKLKIFIDTREDCKDLPAPLHEGCLQVARQFCKYQSRFQIDFRAADGGAPSSIAHLWEIWTKRLIWTCPGGVLDVPILEPLNYLGAPLHTNLIKYVRELRIYPGLQKYQADPANVGNLTDIVVRHLRRIPEGDTYPAPKVEYLVALMEARLPQELMYHVMENMEPFVNESLICTRVLPPKWWRDKLFTHRIIPWLWDLDSNVLEATRIAQGINTEVESCWDWELLARQLSQSNVLEAGGILHGASDQLWNRYRIWALLGKARLGHLVYRPIDT
;
A
#
# COMPACT_ATOMS: atom_id res chain seq x y z
N MET A 1 -10.45 35.80 -25.55
CA MET A 1 -9.72 35.62 -24.28
C MET A 1 -10.66 34.98 -23.28
N ALA A 2 -10.58 33.66 -23.15
CA ALA A 2 -11.25 32.88 -22.12
C ALA A 2 -10.34 31.66 -21.88
N HIS A 3 -9.71 31.60 -20.71
CA HIS A 3 -8.86 30.49 -20.31
C HIS A 3 -9.76 29.34 -19.82
N HIS A 4 -9.82 28.25 -20.59
CA HIS A 4 -10.29 26.96 -20.08
C HIS A 4 -9.13 26.27 -19.37
N PRO A 5 -9.24 25.93 -18.07
CA PRO A 5 -8.29 25.05 -17.43
C PRO A 5 -8.55 23.61 -17.89
N PHE A 6 -7.51 22.99 -18.44
CA PHE A 6 -7.48 21.57 -18.77
C PHE A 6 -7.55 20.76 -17.46
N ASN A 7 -8.54 19.89 -17.33
CA ASN A 7 -8.76 19.07 -16.13
C ASN A 7 -8.30 17.62 -16.41
N PRO A 8 -7.21 17.11 -15.79
CA PRO A 8 -6.67 15.78 -16.08
C PRO A 8 -7.24 14.64 -15.19
N HIS A 9 -8.45 14.79 -14.64
CA HIS A 9 -9.03 13.79 -13.74
C HIS A 9 -10.28 13.11 -14.32
N SER A 10 -10.05 11.99 -15.01
CA SER A 10 -11.03 10.91 -15.15
C SER A 10 -10.29 9.57 -15.12
N TRP A 11 -9.86 9.15 -13.93
CA TRP A 11 -9.27 7.82 -13.73
C TRP A 11 -10.26 6.96 -12.94
N THR A 12 -11.33 6.56 -13.63
CA THR A 12 -12.10 5.36 -13.27
C THR A 12 -11.27 4.14 -13.61
N ILE A 13 -10.92 3.34 -12.62
CA ILE A 13 -10.52 1.94 -12.83
C ILE A 13 -11.72 1.26 -13.51
N GLY A 14 -11.54 0.88 -14.77
CA GLY A 14 -12.58 0.32 -15.61
C GLY A 14 -13.18 -0.95 -15.00
N ASN A 15 -14.52 -0.96 -14.94
CA ASN A 15 -15.32 -2.17 -14.82
C ASN A 15 -14.93 -3.16 -15.92
N ALA A 16 -14.54 -4.36 -15.53
CA ALA A 16 -14.46 -5.49 -16.45
C ALA A 16 -15.90 -5.99 -16.73
N GLN A 17 -16.38 -5.82 -17.95
CA GLN A 17 -17.42 -6.68 -18.54
C GLN A 17 -17.09 -6.98 -20.00
N GLY A 18 -17.18 -8.26 -20.38
CA GLY A 18 -17.21 -8.70 -21.77
C GLY A 18 -16.60 -10.09 -22.01
N PHE A 19 -17.28 -11.16 -21.60
CA PHE A 19 -17.11 -12.48 -22.20
C PHE A 19 -17.69 -12.48 -23.64
N PRO A 20 -17.18 -13.32 -24.57
CA PRO A 20 -17.59 -13.29 -25.98
C PRO A 20 -18.97 -13.95 -26.23
N PRO A 21 -19.62 -13.64 -27.38
CA PRO A 21 -21.02 -14.00 -27.64
C PRO A 21 -21.14 -15.44 -28.18
N ALA A 22 -22.25 -16.10 -27.83
CA ALA A 22 -22.68 -17.35 -28.44
C ALA A 22 -23.88 -17.10 -29.37
N ALA A 23 -23.89 -17.76 -30.53
CA ALA A 23 -25.06 -17.90 -31.40
C ALA A 23 -24.94 -19.23 -32.18
N PRO A 24 -26.03 -19.83 -32.71
CA PRO A 24 -27.43 -19.76 -32.30
C PRO A 24 -28.14 -21.14 -32.19
N GLN A 25 -29.25 -21.12 -31.45
CA GLN A 25 -30.50 -21.89 -31.57
C GLN A 25 -30.53 -23.30 -32.19
N SER A 26 -30.98 -24.26 -31.38
CA SER A 26 -32.04 -25.19 -31.77
C SER A 26 -32.92 -25.58 -30.56
N GLN A 27 -34.22 -25.30 -30.69
CA GLN A 27 -35.32 -25.97 -29.97
C GLN A 27 -35.88 -27.07 -30.92
N PRO A 28 -36.75 -28.03 -30.50
CA PRO A 28 -37.66 -27.99 -29.35
C PRO A 28 -37.80 -29.31 -28.54
N GLY A 29 -38.56 -29.26 -27.44
CA GLY A 29 -39.02 -30.47 -26.76
C GLY A 29 -39.69 -30.21 -25.41
N ASN A 30 -41.03 -30.14 -25.42
CA ASN A 30 -41.91 -30.13 -24.25
C ASN A 30 -41.61 -31.28 -23.28
N THR A 31 -41.66 -31.03 -21.96
CA THR A 31 -42.61 -31.69 -21.04
C THR A 31 -42.54 -31.08 -19.64
N ALA A 32 -43.72 -31.03 -19.01
CA ALA A 32 -43.98 -30.48 -17.69
C ALA A 32 -43.33 -31.29 -16.55
N GLY A 33 -43.00 -30.59 -15.45
CA GLY A 33 -42.58 -31.20 -14.19
C GLY A 33 -42.44 -30.15 -13.09
N ASN A 34 -43.47 -30.01 -12.28
CA ASN A 34 -43.42 -29.35 -10.96
C ASN A 34 -42.28 -29.92 -10.12
N ILE A 35 -41.53 -29.07 -9.40
CA ILE A 35 -41.04 -29.24 -8.02
C ILE A 35 -40.43 -27.90 -7.59
N GLY A 36 -40.86 -27.40 -6.42
CA GLY A 36 -40.47 -26.11 -5.86
C GLY A 36 -39.00 -26.04 -5.45
N ALA A 37 -38.34 -24.93 -5.79
CA ALA A 37 -37.00 -24.61 -5.34
C ALA A 37 -37.07 -23.83 -4.02
N GLN A 38 -36.51 -24.45 -2.98
CA GLN A 38 -36.24 -23.84 -1.68
C GLN A 38 -35.06 -22.87 -1.78
N ASN A 39 -35.20 -21.72 -1.12
CA ASN A 39 -34.15 -20.76 -0.86
C ASN A 39 -33.12 -21.36 0.13
N ASN A 40 -31.84 -21.39 -0.24
CA ASN A 40 -30.74 -21.67 0.68
C ASN A 40 -29.81 -20.46 0.76
N HIS A 41 -30.01 -19.64 1.80
CA HIS A 41 -28.95 -18.85 2.43
C HIS A 41 -28.16 -19.77 3.37
N PRO A 42 -26.82 -19.74 3.40
CA PRO A 42 -26.08 -20.38 4.48
C PRO A 42 -26.15 -19.49 5.73
N ALA A 43 -26.79 -20.04 6.76
CA ALA A 43 -26.92 -19.46 8.09
C ALA A 43 -25.58 -19.46 8.85
N LEU A 44 -25.38 -18.38 9.60
CA LEU A 44 -24.41 -18.26 10.70
C LEU A 44 -24.68 -19.36 11.73
N LEU A 45 -23.70 -20.26 11.92
CA LEU A 45 -23.72 -21.21 13.03
C LEU A 45 -23.01 -20.62 14.24
N ASN A 46 -23.81 -20.42 15.28
CA ASN A 46 -23.40 -20.23 16.66
C ASN A 46 -23.04 -21.60 17.27
N PRO A 47 -21.91 -21.79 17.98
CA PRO A 47 -21.72 -22.98 18.80
C PRO A 47 -21.77 -22.62 20.29
N ALA A 48 -22.82 -23.10 20.95
CA ALA A 48 -22.88 -23.17 22.41
C ALA A 48 -22.19 -24.45 22.92
N GLY A 49 -21.53 -24.34 24.07
CA GLY A 49 -21.41 -25.41 25.05
C GLY A 49 -20.08 -26.18 25.07
N PHE A 50 -19.16 -25.79 25.95
CA PHE A 50 -18.21 -26.72 26.56
C PHE A 50 -17.97 -26.35 28.03
N MET A 51 -18.34 -27.25 28.94
CA MET A 51 -17.89 -27.23 30.33
C MET A 51 -16.52 -27.90 30.41
N ILE A 52 -15.55 -27.23 31.04
CA ILE A 52 -14.31 -27.88 31.50
C ILE A 52 -14.13 -27.54 32.98
N GLY A 53 -14.35 -28.54 33.83
CA GLY A 53 -13.82 -28.58 35.17
C GLY A 53 -12.39 -29.11 35.13
N GLY A 54 -11.48 -28.41 35.79
CA GLY A 54 -10.09 -28.81 35.94
C GLY A 54 -9.30 -27.69 36.59
N ALA A 55 -9.21 -27.73 37.92
CA ALA A 55 -8.35 -26.85 38.69
C ALA A 55 -6.87 -27.12 38.33
N TRP A 56 -6.29 -26.20 37.57
CA TRP A 56 -4.85 -26.07 37.36
C TRP A 56 -4.46 -24.66 37.81
N HIS A 57 -3.37 -24.59 38.56
CA HIS A 57 -2.90 -23.41 39.27
C HIS A 57 -2.81 -22.16 38.37
N ASP A 58 -3.34 -21.05 38.90
CA ASP A 58 -3.33 -19.70 38.33
C ASP A 58 -1.90 -19.15 38.16
N GLU A 59 -1.41 -19.15 36.93
CA GLU A 59 -0.63 -18.04 36.38
C GLU A 59 -1.35 -17.54 35.12
N PRO A 60 -1.57 -16.22 34.94
CA PRO A 60 -2.30 -15.73 33.78
C PRO A 60 -1.52 -16.02 32.49
N GLU A 61 -2.10 -16.81 31.59
CA GLU A 61 -1.56 -17.06 30.26
C GLU A 61 -1.28 -15.73 29.53
N PRO A 62 -0.15 -15.58 28.81
CA PRO A 62 0.26 -14.30 28.25
C PRO A 62 -0.59 -13.90 27.03
N ALA A 63 -1.17 -12.70 27.08
CA ALA A 63 -1.18 -11.68 26.02
C ALA A 63 -1.24 -12.12 24.52
N ASP A 64 -2.06 -13.10 24.15
CA ASP A 64 -2.23 -13.52 22.75
C ASP A 64 -3.34 -12.77 22.01
N GLU A 65 -3.96 -11.78 22.65
CA GLU A 65 -4.87 -10.83 21.99
C GLU A 65 -4.12 -9.93 21.02
N THR A 66 -4.72 -9.70 19.84
CA THR A 66 -4.09 -8.93 18.76
C THR A 66 -4.69 -7.55 18.61
N ILE A 67 -3.83 -6.54 18.47
CA ILE A 67 -4.18 -5.32 17.76
C ILE A 67 -3.47 -5.38 16.41
N CYS A 68 -4.20 -5.15 15.33
CA CYS A 68 -3.62 -5.07 13.99
C CYS A 68 -3.19 -3.65 13.65
N CYS A 69 -2.19 -3.54 12.77
CA CYS A 69 -1.86 -2.28 12.14
C CYS A 69 -3.01 -1.84 11.23
N VAL A 70 -3.52 -0.61 11.42
CA VAL A 70 -4.64 -0.06 10.64
C VAL A 70 -4.34 0.08 9.15
N MET A 71 -3.06 0.13 8.79
CA MET A 71 -2.61 0.26 7.39
C MET A 71 -2.52 -1.07 6.65
N CYS A 72 -1.92 -2.09 7.26
CA CYS A 72 -1.60 -3.35 6.55
C CYS A 72 -2.35 -4.57 7.08
N GLY A 73 -3.12 -4.44 8.16
CA GLY A 73 -4.02 -5.47 8.66
C GLY A 73 -3.36 -6.62 9.43
N ILE A 74 -2.02 -6.72 9.44
CA ILE A 74 -1.34 -7.78 10.21
C ILE A 74 -1.14 -7.37 11.68
N PRO A 75 -0.99 -8.32 12.61
CA PRO A 75 -0.79 -8.04 14.03
C PRO A 75 0.41 -7.12 14.30
N LEU A 76 0.25 -6.18 15.23
CA LEU A 76 1.38 -5.49 15.85
C LEU A 76 2.17 -6.47 16.70
N ARG A 77 3.50 -6.31 16.75
CA ARG A 77 4.35 -7.12 17.63
C ARG A 77 4.21 -6.63 19.08
N PRO A 78 3.72 -7.45 20.03
CA PRO A 78 3.79 -7.11 21.45
C PRO A 78 5.23 -6.92 21.91
N THR A 79 5.45 -6.15 22.98
CA THR A 79 6.78 -6.01 23.59
C THR A 79 7.04 -7.07 24.66
N ALA A 80 6.00 -7.73 25.15
CA ALA A 80 6.12 -8.87 26.07
C ALA A 80 6.23 -10.19 25.30
N ASP A 81 6.71 -11.22 26.01
CA ASP A 81 6.75 -12.58 25.49
C ASP A 81 5.36 -13.03 25.03
N CYS A 82 5.26 -13.53 23.80
CA CYS A 82 4.02 -13.93 23.12
C CYS A 82 4.33 -14.98 22.04
N ALA A 83 3.29 -15.63 21.49
CA ALA A 83 3.47 -16.67 20.47
C ALA A 83 4.32 -16.20 19.27
N LEU A 84 4.16 -14.94 18.86
CA LEU A 84 4.89 -14.37 17.71
C LEU A 84 6.39 -14.20 17.98
N ILE A 85 6.78 -13.72 19.17
CA ILE A 85 8.20 -13.54 19.54
C ILE A 85 8.90 -14.89 19.72
N ARG A 86 8.20 -15.87 20.30
CA ARG A 86 8.74 -17.22 20.50
C ARG A 86 9.05 -17.92 19.18
N GLU A 87 8.19 -17.73 18.17
CA GLU A 87 8.40 -18.30 16.83
C GLU A 87 9.47 -17.56 16.04
N TYR A 88 9.49 -16.23 16.12
CA TYR A 88 10.39 -15.38 15.34
C TYR A 88 11.28 -14.53 16.26
N PRO A 89 12.27 -15.15 16.93
CA PRO A 89 13.13 -14.44 17.86
C PRO A 89 14.05 -13.44 17.13
N GLY A 90 14.44 -12.39 17.84
CA GLY A 90 15.44 -11.42 17.38
C GLY A 90 14.86 -10.24 16.60
N ALA A 91 15.65 -9.74 15.65
CA ALA A 91 15.40 -8.50 14.91
C ALA A 91 14.47 -8.66 13.70
N VAL A 92 14.09 -9.89 13.35
CA VAL A 92 13.32 -10.21 12.13
C VAL A 92 12.00 -9.43 12.05
N LEU A 93 11.36 -9.19 13.20
CA LEU A 93 10.09 -8.47 13.31
C LEU A 93 10.27 -7.08 13.96
N ASP A 94 11.46 -6.47 13.89
CA ASP A 94 11.70 -5.14 14.48
C ASP A 94 10.91 -4.05 13.76
N TRP A 95 10.72 -4.18 12.45
CA TRP A 95 9.88 -3.26 11.68
C TRP A 95 8.41 -3.28 12.12
N MET A 96 7.94 -4.38 12.74
CA MET A 96 6.59 -4.56 13.27
C MET A 96 6.40 -3.96 14.68
N ARG A 97 7.39 -3.21 15.19
CA ARG A 97 7.24 -2.48 16.44
C ARG A 97 6.08 -1.48 16.33
N PRO A 98 5.23 -1.36 17.37
CA PRO A 98 4.08 -0.48 17.32
C PRO A 98 4.51 0.99 17.40
N VAL A 99 3.85 1.81 16.60
CA VAL A 99 3.87 3.28 16.68
C VAL A 99 2.42 3.74 16.72
N LEU A 100 2.10 4.64 17.64
CA LEU A 100 0.81 5.30 17.70
C LEU A 100 0.93 6.68 17.04
N LEU A 101 0.11 6.92 16.04
CA LEU A 101 0.06 8.22 15.36
C LEU A 101 -1.16 8.99 15.86
N ALA A 102 -0.93 10.12 16.54
CA ALA A 102 -1.97 10.91 17.19
C ALA A 102 -1.99 12.35 16.66
N PRO A 103 -3.15 13.02 16.61
CA PRO A 103 -3.23 14.38 16.15
C PRO A 103 -2.70 15.37 17.20
N LEU A 104 -2.12 16.46 16.72
CA LEU A 104 -1.80 17.63 17.52
C LEU A 104 -2.94 18.65 17.43
N PRO A 105 -3.09 19.60 18.37
CA PRO A 105 -4.13 20.63 18.28
C PRO A 105 -4.16 21.38 16.94
N ALA A 106 -2.98 21.58 16.31
CA ALA A 106 -2.85 22.19 15.00
C ALA A 106 -3.59 21.44 13.89
N TYR A 107 -3.73 20.11 13.98
CA TYR A 107 -4.49 19.30 13.03
C TYR A 107 -5.97 19.71 12.99
N HIS A 108 -6.58 19.89 14.15
CA HIS A 108 -8.00 20.26 14.26
C HIS A 108 -8.29 21.64 13.68
N GLU A 109 -7.33 22.57 13.77
CA GLU A 109 -7.46 23.87 13.09
C GLU A 109 -7.19 23.76 11.59
N ALA A 110 -6.23 22.93 11.18
CA ALA A 110 -5.90 22.73 9.78
C ALA A 110 -7.10 22.16 8.99
N THR A 111 -7.79 21.15 9.51
CA THR A 111 -8.91 20.47 8.84
C THR A 111 -10.10 21.38 8.52
N LYS A 112 -10.25 22.51 9.24
CA LYS A 112 -11.30 23.52 8.98
C LYS A 112 -11.01 24.39 7.75
N LEU A 113 -9.76 24.40 7.28
CA LEU A 113 -9.33 25.28 6.18
C LEU A 113 -9.48 24.55 4.86
N ALA A 114 -10.09 25.18 3.85
CA ALA A 114 -10.20 24.62 2.50
C ALA A 114 -8.83 24.20 1.92
N ARG A 115 -7.76 24.92 2.28
CA ARG A 115 -6.39 24.60 1.87
C ARG A 115 -5.89 23.25 2.35
N TYR A 116 -6.47 22.66 3.40
CA TYR A 116 -6.12 21.33 3.89
C TYR A 116 -6.39 20.25 2.85
N ALA A 117 -7.41 20.42 2.01
CA ALA A 117 -7.73 19.47 0.95
C ALA A 117 -6.56 19.25 -0.04
N HIS A 118 -5.60 20.17 -0.09
CA HIS A 118 -4.43 20.10 -0.97
C HIS A 118 -3.12 20.11 -0.16
N ALA A 119 -2.33 19.04 -0.24
CA ALA A 119 -0.99 18.98 0.36
C ALA A 119 0.15 19.24 -0.64
N TYR A 120 -0.14 19.94 -1.76
CA TYR A 120 0.86 20.20 -2.81
C TYR A 120 2.11 20.87 -2.24
N ARG A 121 3.25 20.14 -2.29
CA ARG A 121 4.55 20.56 -1.75
C ARG A 121 4.52 21.02 -0.29
N ARG A 122 3.63 20.47 0.54
CA ARG A 122 3.58 20.75 1.98
C ARG A 122 4.18 19.64 2.80
N CYS A 123 4.74 20.03 3.94
CA CYS A 123 5.16 19.13 4.99
C CYS A 123 4.16 19.28 6.14
N ASP A 124 3.43 18.22 6.48
CA ASP A 124 2.42 18.22 7.54
C ASP A 124 2.99 17.56 8.84
N ASP A 125 4.31 17.57 8.99
CA ASP A 125 5.03 16.91 10.10
C ASP A 125 4.68 17.52 11.47
N ASP A 126 4.09 18.72 11.50
CA ASP A 126 3.65 19.43 12.71
C ASP A 126 2.17 19.19 13.07
N LEU A 127 1.42 18.44 12.26
CA LEU A 127 0.01 18.16 12.52
C LEU A 127 -0.19 16.89 13.36
N LEU A 128 0.76 15.97 13.32
CA LEU A 128 0.66 14.68 14.00
C LEU A 128 1.91 14.43 14.85
N LYS A 129 1.74 13.68 15.93
CA LYS A 129 2.84 13.19 16.76
C LYS A 129 2.94 11.67 16.68
N GLU A 130 4.17 11.20 16.61
CA GLU A 130 4.50 9.78 16.75
C GLU A 130 4.78 9.47 18.20
N VAL A 131 4.01 8.54 18.75
CA VAL A 131 4.15 8.08 20.11
C VAL A 131 4.64 6.63 20.07
N ARG A 132 5.85 6.41 20.59
CA ARG A 132 6.46 5.08 20.67
C ARG A 132 6.12 4.44 22.02
N PRO A 133 5.33 3.36 22.05
CA PRO A 133 5.03 2.65 23.30
C PRO A 133 6.31 2.05 23.89
N THR A 134 6.50 2.25 25.20
CA THR A 134 7.55 1.56 25.97
C THR A 134 7.19 0.11 26.24
N ARG A 135 5.89 -0.20 26.31
CA ARG A 135 5.37 -1.56 26.45
C ARG A 135 4.01 -1.68 25.76
N PHE A 136 3.78 -2.80 25.07
CA PHE A 136 2.51 -3.18 24.45
C PHE A 136 2.25 -4.66 24.75
N LEU A 137 1.08 -4.96 25.33
CA LEU A 137 0.71 -6.26 25.91
C LEU A 137 -0.49 -6.94 25.22
N GLY A 138 -0.96 -6.45 24.08
CA GLY A 138 -2.21 -6.93 23.46
C GLY A 138 -3.43 -6.05 23.75
N SER A 139 -4.59 -6.36 23.16
CA SER A 139 -5.72 -5.42 23.04
C SER A 139 -6.27 -4.93 24.39
N GLY A 140 -6.61 -5.82 25.32
CA GLY A 140 -7.19 -5.45 26.61
C GLY A 140 -6.23 -4.70 27.56
N GLU A 141 -4.93 -4.83 27.35
CA GLU A 141 -3.90 -4.21 28.18
C GLU A 141 -3.32 -2.91 27.58
N GLY A 142 -3.74 -2.54 26.37
CA GLY A 142 -3.39 -1.27 25.74
C GLY A 142 -1.88 -1.00 25.58
N PHE A 143 -1.54 0.27 25.41
CA PHE A 143 -0.18 0.75 25.16
C PHE A 143 0.33 1.53 26.37
N ILE A 144 1.51 1.21 26.86
CA ILE A 144 2.16 1.96 27.94
C ILE A 144 3.22 2.87 27.34
N ILE A 145 3.03 4.18 27.52
CA ILE A 145 3.99 5.20 27.09
C ILE A 145 4.63 5.85 28.31
N ARG A 146 5.78 6.49 28.12
CA ARG A 146 6.38 7.36 29.12
C ARG A 146 5.99 8.79 28.76
N ASP A 147 5.33 9.47 29.67
CA ASP A 147 5.05 10.90 29.52
C ASP A 147 6.35 11.70 29.70
N GLU A 148 6.68 12.53 28.73
CA GLU A 148 7.94 13.27 28.71
C GLU A 148 7.96 14.37 29.79
N ALA A 149 6.81 14.96 30.11
CA ALA A 149 6.71 16.04 31.08
C ALA A 149 6.81 15.55 32.53
N SER A 150 6.09 14.49 32.88
CA SER A 150 6.04 13.95 34.24
C SER A 150 6.97 12.75 34.48
N ASN A 151 7.58 12.19 33.44
CA ASN A 151 8.31 10.91 33.46
C ASN A 151 7.47 9.72 33.99
N SER A 152 6.15 9.89 34.06
CA SER A 152 5.20 8.87 34.53
C SER A 152 4.81 7.92 33.40
N LYS A 153 4.29 6.75 33.76
CA LYS A 153 3.75 5.78 32.79
C LYS A 153 2.29 6.09 32.55
N LEU A 154 1.91 6.32 31.29
CA LEU A 154 0.52 6.49 30.88
C LEU A 154 0.07 5.25 30.09
N LYS A 155 -1.11 4.74 30.42
CA LYS A 155 -1.78 3.67 29.67
C LYS A 155 -2.73 4.31 28.65
N ILE A 156 -2.56 3.98 27.38
CA ILE A 156 -3.36 4.44 26.26
C ILE A 156 -4.17 3.26 25.72
N PHE A 157 -5.47 3.47 25.58
CA PHE A 157 -6.38 2.58 24.87
C PHE A 157 -6.79 3.24 23.56
N ILE A 158 -7.07 2.41 22.54
CA ILE A 158 -7.67 2.88 21.30
C ILE A 158 -9.18 2.78 21.51
N ASP A 159 -9.78 3.91 21.83
CA ASP A 159 -11.19 4.02 22.18
C ASP A 159 -11.93 4.81 21.12
N THR A 160 -12.84 4.16 20.42
CA THR A 160 -13.52 4.69 19.24
C THR A 160 -14.86 5.35 19.57
N ARG A 161 -15.15 5.62 20.84
CA ARG A 161 -16.34 6.38 21.25
C ARG A 161 -16.36 7.77 20.60
N GLU A 162 -17.56 8.27 20.30
CA GLU A 162 -17.79 9.48 19.48
C GLU A 162 -17.14 10.76 20.05
N ASP A 163 -16.79 10.78 21.33
CA ASP A 163 -16.09 11.86 22.01
C ASP A 163 -14.57 11.87 21.78
N CYS A 164 -13.98 10.79 21.24
CA CYS A 164 -12.54 10.66 21.02
C CYS A 164 -12.07 11.38 19.75
N LYS A 165 -11.85 12.70 19.86
CA LYS A 165 -11.27 13.51 18.78
C LYS A 165 -9.79 13.21 18.48
N ASP A 166 -9.09 12.60 19.44
CA ASP A 166 -7.64 12.39 19.40
C ASP A 166 -7.28 10.89 19.32
N LEU A 167 -8.02 10.12 18.52
CA LEU A 167 -7.86 8.67 18.39
C LEU A 167 -6.45 8.32 17.84
N PRO A 168 -5.59 7.63 18.62
CA PRO A 168 -4.29 7.20 18.12
C PRO A 168 -4.46 6.04 17.13
N ALA A 169 -3.82 6.16 15.96
CA ALA A 169 -3.81 5.12 14.95
C ALA A 169 -2.66 4.12 15.21
N PRO A 170 -2.94 2.81 15.38
CA PRO A 170 -1.93 1.78 15.59
C PRO A 170 -1.26 1.39 14.27
N LEU A 171 0.04 1.59 14.16
CA LEU A 171 0.82 1.32 12.96
C LEU A 171 2.08 0.52 13.28
N HIS A 172 2.60 -0.21 12.28
CA HIS A 172 3.99 -0.67 12.32
C HIS A 172 4.94 0.47 11.96
N GLU A 173 6.10 0.54 12.61
CA GLU A 173 7.15 1.50 12.26
C GLU A 173 7.54 1.40 10.77
N GLY A 174 7.72 0.19 10.24
CA GLY A 174 8.02 -0.02 8.81
C GLY A 174 6.90 0.44 7.88
N CYS A 175 5.63 0.20 8.23
CA CYS A 175 4.48 0.69 7.46
C CYS A 175 4.45 2.22 7.39
N LEU A 176 4.70 2.89 8.51
CA LEU A 176 4.74 4.35 8.55
C LEU A 176 5.88 4.92 7.68
N GLN A 177 7.04 4.25 7.62
CA GLN A 177 8.12 4.64 6.72
C GLN A 177 7.71 4.55 5.24
N VAL A 178 7.05 3.46 4.84
CA VAL A 178 6.50 3.29 3.47
C VAL A 178 5.50 4.41 3.15
N ALA A 179 4.61 4.74 4.10
CA ALA A 179 3.63 5.80 3.93
C ALA A 179 4.27 7.19 3.75
N ARG A 180 5.36 7.49 4.45
CA ARG A 180 6.10 8.74 4.24
C ARG A 180 6.66 8.84 2.83
N GLN A 181 7.24 7.76 2.29
CA GLN A 181 7.72 7.75 0.91
C GLN A 181 6.59 7.90 -0.10
N PHE A 182 5.46 7.25 0.16
CA PHE A 182 4.24 7.41 -0.63
C PHE A 182 3.74 8.86 -0.62
N CYS A 183 3.64 9.50 0.54
CA CYS A 183 3.21 10.90 0.64
C CYS A 183 4.22 11.87 0.00
N LYS A 184 5.52 11.63 0.18
CA LYS A 184 6.58 12.40 -0.50
C LYS A 184 6.39 12.35 -2.02
N TYR A 185 6.04 11.20 -2.58
CA TYR A 185 5.70 11.06 -3.99
C TYR A 185 4.40 11.79 -4.35
N GLN A 186 3.31 11.52 -3.61
CA GLN A 186 1.98 12.06 -3.93
C GLN A 186 1.88 13.58 -3.82
N SER A 187 2.60 14.20 -2.87
CA SER A 187 2.60 15.66 -2.66
C SER A 187 3.15 16.46 -3.86
N ARG A 188 3.74 15.78 -4.86
CA ARG A 188 4.17 16.37 -6.12
C ARG A 188 3.01 16.67 -7.06
N PHE A 189 1.84 16.07 -6.84
CA PHE A 189 0.66 16.24 -7.66
C PHE A 189 -0.35 17.18 -6.98
N GLN A 190 -1.14 17.89 -7.78
CA GLN A 190 -2.23 18.74 -7.28
C GLN A 190 -3.46 17.88 -7.00
N ILE A 191 -3.36 17.03 -5.96
CA ILE A 191 -4.44 16.15 -5.55
C ILE A 191 -5.39 16.92 -4.63
N ASP A 192 -6.69 16.71 -4.86
CA ASP A 192 -7.75 17.14 -3.95
C ASP A 192 -8.20 15.94 -3.10
N PHE A 193 -7.86 15.97 -1.82
CA PHE A 193 -8.24 14.95 -0.84
C PHE A 193 -9.74 14.95 -0.51
N ARG A 194 -10.45 16.02 -0.81
CA ARG A 194 -11.89 16.16 -0.57
C ARG A 194 -12.72 16.02 -1.84
N ALA A 195 -12.09 15.65 -2.97
CA ALA A 195 -12.79 15.45 -4.23
C ALA A 195 -13.97 14.47 -4.10
N ALA A 196 -15.09 14.80 -4.75
CA ALA A 196 -16.34 14.04 -4.65
C ALA A 196 -16.24 12.60 -5.19
N ASP A 197 -15.26 12.32 -6.05
CA ASP A 197 -14.97 10.99 -6.61
C ASP A 197 -14.09 10.13 -5.67
N GLY A 198 -13.90 10.55 -4.43
CA GLY A 198 -13.34 9.73 -3.37
C GLY A 198 -12.00 10.19 -2.80
N GLY A 199 -11.40 11.27 -3.31
CA GLY A 199 -10.27 12.00 -2.71
C GLY A 199 -9.04 11.15 -2.34
N ALA A 200 -7.91 11.34 -3.02
CA ALA A 200 -6.68 10.60 -2.71
C ALA A 200 -5.83 11.30 -1.64
N PRO A 201 -5.18 10.55 -0.72
CA PRO A 201 -4.30 11.13 0.27
C PRO A 201 -2.96 11.54 -0.35
N SER A 202 -2.45 12.69 0.08
CA SER A 202 -1.16 13.26 -0.35
C SER A 202 -0.24 13.61 0.83
N SER A 203 -0.71 13.43 2.07
CA SER A 203 0.07 13.63 3.29
C SER A 203 -0.29 12.58 4.35
N ILE A 204 0.55 12.47 5.37
CA ILE A 204 0.31 11.57 6.50
C ILE A 204 -0.96 12.00 7.27
N ALA A 205 -1.25 13.31 7.34
CA ALA A 205 -2.49 13.82 7.92
C ALA A 205 -3.75 13.33 7.18
N HIS A 206 -3.72 13.28 5.85
CA HIS A 206 -4.81 12.72 5.06
C HIS A 206 -4.99 11.22 5.31
N LEU A 207 -3.88 10.49 5.36
CA LEU A 207 -3.91 9.05 5.68
C LEU A 207 -4.42 8.77 7.09
N TRP A 208 -4.01 9.57 8.07
CA TRP A 208 -4.49 9.45 9.45
C TRP A 208 -6.01 9.61 9.54
N GLU A 209 -6.60 10.55 8.80
CA GLU A 209 -8.06 10.70 8.77
C GLU A 209 -8.76 9.46 8.17
N ILE A 210 -8.20 8.90 7.09
CA ILE A 210 -8.73 7.67 6.50
C ILE A 210 -8.64 6.53 7.53
N TRP A 211 -7.49 6.37 8.19
CA TRP A 211 -7.26 5.29 9.15
C TRP A 211 -8.13 5.38 10.40
N THR A 212 -8.30 6.57 10.97
CA THR A 212 -9.16 6.75 12.15
C THR A 212 -10.62 6.48 11.83
N LYS A 213 -11.12 6.89 10.67
CA LYS A 213 -12.46 6.52 10.23
C LYS A 213 -12.62 5.00 10.07
N ARG A 214 -11.58 4.28 9.63
CA ARG A 214 -11.59 2.79 9.58
C ARG A 214 -11.67 2.17 10.96
N LEU A 215 -10.94 2.72 11.93
CA LEU A 215 -10.98 2.25 13.32
C LEU A 215 -12.39 2.40 13.89
N ILE A 216 -12.97 3.60 13.76
CA ILE A 216 -14.34 3.90 14.21
C ILE A 216 -15.35 2.97 13.54
N TRP A 217 -15.18 2.70 12.25
CA TRP A 217 -16.08 1.81 11.51
C TRP A 217 -15.97 0.34 11.96
N THR A 218 -14.77 -0.11 12.31
CA THR A 218 -14.55 -1.49 12.76
C THR A 218 -15.17 -1.75 14.13
N CYS A 219 -14.97 -0.82 15.07
CA CYS A 219 -15.49 -0.94 16.43
C CYS A 219 -16.20 0.38 16.73
N PRO A 220 -17.51 0.53 16.51
CA PRO A 220 -18.20 1.77 16.86
C PRO A 220 -18.49 1.81 18.36
N GLY A 221 -17.85 2.74 19.09
CA GLY A 221 -18.22 3.03 20.48
C GLY A 221 -17.53 2.20 21.56
N GLY A 222 -16.34 1.65 21.32
CA GLY A 222 -15.66 0.77 22.27
C GLY A 222 -14.13 0.78 22.20
N VAL A 223 -13.51 -0.03 23.05
CA VAL A 223 -12.06 -0.28 22.98
C VAL A 223 -11.79 -1.26 21.85
N LEU A 224 -10.81 -0.96 21.00
CA LEU A 224 -10.43 -1.83 19.90
C LEU A 224 -9.90 -3.18 20.41
N ASP A 225 -10.74 -4.22 20.27
CA ASP A 225 -10.45 -5.61 20.63
C ASP A 225 -10.63 -6.59 19.46
N VAL A 226 -11.05 -6.08 18.30
CA VAL A 226 -11.27 -6.84 17.06
C VAL A 226 -10.31 -6.42 15.94
N PRO A 227 -9.98 -7.33 15.01
CA PRO A 227 -9.25 -6.99 13.80
C PRO A 227 -9.96 -5.91 12.99
N ILE A 228 -9.17 -4.98 12.48
CA ILE A 228 -9.65 -3.88 11.65
C ILE A 228 -10.17 -4.45 10.33
N LEU A 229 -11.39 -4.09 9.95
CA LEU A 229 -11.98 -4.51 8.68
C LEU A 229 -11.81 -3.39 7.65
N GLU A 230 -11.12 -3.68 6.53
CA GLU A 230 -10.95 -2.76 5.41
C GLU A 230 -11.75 -3.27 4.20
N PRO A 231 -12.38 -2.39 3.38
CA PRO A 231 -13.03 -2.79 2.12
C PRO A 231 -12.12 -3.51 1.11
N LEU A 232 -10.80 -3.52 1.33
CA LEU A 232 -9.82 -4.15 0.44
C LEU A 232 -9.28 -5.49 0.94
N ASN A 233 -9.85 -6.04 2.03
CA ASN A 233 -9.38 -7.27 2.69
C ASN A 233 -7.84 -7.31 2.86
N TYR A 234 -7.22 -6.15 3.06
CA TYR A 234 -5.78 -5.95 3.15
C TYR A 234 -4.97 -6.75 2.10
N LEU A 235 -5.50 -6.89 0.88
CA LEU A 235 -4.90 -7.68 -0.21
C LEU A 235 -4.50 -9.10 0.23
N GLY A 236 -5.39 -9.77 0.98
CA GLY A 236 -5.24 -11.17 1.37
C GLY A 236 -4.38 -11.40 2.62
N ALA A 237 -4.12 -10.36 3.43
CA ALA A 237 -3.39 -10.55 4.68
C ALA A 237 -4.14 -11.49 5.64
N PRO A 238 -3.41 -12.36 6.35
CA PRO A 238 -4.00 -13.20 7.38
C PRO A 238 -4.53 -12.34 8.54
N LEU A 239 -5.85 -12.38 8.74
CA LEU A 239 -6.58 -11.66 9.79
C LEU A 239 -6.94 -12.63 10.91
N HIS A 240 -6.32 -12.46 12.07
CA HIS A 240 -6.61 -13.28 13.25
C HIS A 240 -6.79 -12.39 14.46
N THR A 241 -7.76 -12.73 15.31
CA THR A 241 -7.97 -12.10 16.63
C THR A 241 -6.96 -12.56 17.68
N ASN A 242 -6.15 -13.58 17.36
CA ASN A 242 -5.27 -14.25 18.31
C ASN A 242 -3.91 -14.60 17.69
N LEU A 243 -2.81 -14.30 18.39
CA LEU A 243 -1.44 -14.51 17.92
C LEU A 243 -1.07 -15.99 17.75
N ILE A 244 -1.57 -16.90 18.60
CA ILE A 244 -1.37 -18.35 18.42
C ILE A 244 -1.99 -18.81 17.10
N LYS A 245 -3.23 -18.37 16.80
CA LYS A 245 -3.90 -18.71 15.53
C LYS A 245 -3.13 -18.17 14.34
N TYR A 246 -2.68 -16.92 14.43
CA TYR A 246 -1.86 -16.27 13.42
C TYR A 246 -0.56 -17.06 13.15
N VAL A 247 0.21 -17.38 14.18
CA VAL A 247 1.47 -18.16 14.07
C VAL A 247 1.19 -19.56 13.50
N ARG A 248 0.11 -20.22 13.95
CA ARG A 248 -0.28 -21.53 13.42
C ARG A 248 -0.57 -21.46 11.92
N GLU A 249 -1.27 -20.44 11.46
CA GLU A 249 -1.57 -20.28 10.04
C GLU A 249 -0.31 -20.04 9.21
N LEU A 250 0.62 -19.21 9.70
CA LEU A 250 1.92 -19.00 9.04
C LEU A 250 2.76 -20.27 8.93
N ARG A 251 2.65 -21.19 9.91
CA ARG A 251 3.29 -22.51 9.83
C ARG A 251 2.63 -23.42 8.80
N ILE A 252 1.29 -23.42 8.73
CA ILE A 252 0.54 -24.25 7.77
C ILE A 252 0.73 -23.75 6.34
N TYR A 253 0.83 -22.43 6.15
CA TYR A 253 0.95 -21.79 4.84
C TYR A 253 2.20 -20.89 4.79
N PRO A 254 3.39 -21.47 4.52
CA PRO A 254 4.65 -20.71 4.49
C PRO A 254 4.65 -19.51 3.54
N GLY A 255 3.85 -19.56 2.47
CA GLY A 255 3.68 -18.44 1.52
C GLY A 255 3.06 -17.19 2.15
N LEU A 256 2.54 -17.26 3.39
CA LEU A 256 2.07 -16.10 4.16
C LEU A 256 3.19 -15.39 4.93
N GLN A 257 4.40 -15.95 5.02
CA GLN A 257 5.52 -15.30 5.72
C GLN A 257 5.94 -13.99 5.04
N LYS A 258 5.70 -13.86 3.72
CA LYS A 258 5.93 -12.61 3.00
C LYS A 258 5.17 -11.40 3.57
N TYR A 259 4.06 -11.59 4.29
CA TYR A 259 3.37 -10.50 4.98
C TYR A 259 4.17 -9.95 6.18
N GLN A 260 5.08 -10.75 6.74
CA GLN A 260 5.95 -10.39 7.87
C GLN A 260 7.33 -9.89 7.44
N ALA A 261 7.62 -9.88 6.14
CA ALA A 261 8.90 -9.41 5.63
C ALA A 261 8.99 -7.88 5.73
N ASP A 262 10.14 -7.36 6.18
CA ASP A 262 10.35 -5.92 6.38
C ASP A 262 10.13 -5.13 5.08
N PRO A 263 9.07 -4.30 4.98
CA PRO A 263 8.78 -3.56 3.76
C PRO A 263 9.66 -2.32 3.60
N ALA A 264 10.32 -1.85 4.67
CA ALA A 264 11.14 -0.65 4.63
C ALA A 264 12.55 -0.94 4.14
N ASN A 265 13.11 -2.11 4.45
CA ASN A 265 14.47 -2.49 4.10
C ASN A 265 14.52 -3.70 3.14
N VAL A 266 14.65 -3.43 1.84
CA VAL A 266 14.79 -4.47 0.82
C VAL A 266 16.27 -4.65 0.48
N GLY A 267 16.87 -5.74 0.97
CA GLY A 267 18.26 -6.08 0.67
C GLY A 267 18.51 -6.30 -0.83
N ASN A 268 19.63 -5.77 -1.34
CA ASN A 268 20.08 -5.91 -2.72
C ASN A 268 19.06 -5.44 -3.78
N LEU A 269 18.24 -4.43 -3.46
CA LEU A 269 17.16 -4.00 -4.36
C LEU A 269 17.67 -3.60 -5.75
N THR A 270 18.74 -2.82 -5.83
CA THR A 270 19.31 -2.39 -7.12
C THR A 270 19.67 -3.59 -7.98
N ASP A 271 20.33 -4.61 -7.42
CA ASP A 271 20.70 -5.82 -8.15
C ASP A 271 19.47 -6.65 -8.57
N ILE A 272 18.46 -6.74 -7.69
CA ILE A 272 17.17 -7.40 -7.98
C ILE A 272 16.49 -6.76 -9.19
N VAL A 273 16.56 -5.44 -9.34
CA VAL A 273 15.93 -4.75 -10.46
C VAL A 273 16.80 -4.83 -11.72
N VAL A 274 18.09 -4.55 -11.60
CA VAL A 274 19.02 -4.42 -12.75
C VAL A 274 19.31 -5.76 -13.42
N ARG A 275 19.21 -6.90 -12.73
CA ARG A 275 19.32 -8.24 -13.36
C ARG A 275 18.31 -8.47 -14.51
N HIS A 276 17.23 -7.69 -14.58
CA HIS A 276 16.23 -7.76 -15.65
C HIS A 276 16.54 -6.84 -16.83
N LEU A 277 17.56 -5.97 -16.71
CA LEU A 277 17.98 -5.07 -17.77
C LEU A 277 18.59 -5.87 -18.93
N ARG A 278 18.18 -5.53 -20.15
CA ARG A 278 18.60 -6.21 -21.39
C ARG A 278 19.22 -5.21 -22.35
N ARG A 279 20.01 -5.70 -23.31
CA ARG A 279 20.46 -4.85 -24.42
C ARG A 279 19.30 -4.59 -25.37
N ILE A 280 19.29 -3.39 -25.96
CA ILE A 280 18.34 -3.04 -27.02
C ILE A 280 18.60 -3.98 -28.22
N PRO A 281 17.57 -4.63 -28.78
CA PRO A 281 17.72 -5.45 -29.97
C PRO A 281 18.31 -4.67 -31.15
N GLU A 282 19.10 -5.34 -31.99
CA GLU A 282 19.61 -4.71 -33.21
C GLU A 282 18.45 -4.25 -34.09
N GLY A 283 18.51 -2.98 -34.55
CA GLY A 283 17.46 -2.36 -35.36
C GLY A 283 16.28 -1.79 -34.57
N ASP A 284 16.21 -1.96 -33.24
CA ASP A 284 15.16 -1.43 -32.36
C ASP A 284 15.63 -0.19 -31.57
N THR A 285 16.51 0.61 -32.18
CA THR A 285 17.06 1.84 -31.59
C THR A 285 16.26 3.09 -31.92
N TYR A 286 15.30 2.99 -32.85
CA TYR A 286 14.57 4.12 -33.39
C TYR A 286 13.06 3.96 -33.18
N PRO A 287 12.32 5.08 -33.02
CA PRO A 287 10.87 5.02 -32.98
C PRO A 287 10.29 4.40 -34.25
N ALA A 288 9.12 3.76 -34.14
CA ALA A 288 8.37 3.34 -35.31
C ALA A 288 8.09 4.57 -36.22
N PRO A 289 8.04 4.44 -37.57
CA PRO A 289 7.99 5.58 -38.48
C PRO A 289 6.87 6.59 -38.20
N LYS A 290 5.71 6.11 -37.75
CA LYS A 290 4.57 6.96 -37.37
C LYS A 290 4.86 7.81 -36.13
N VAL A 291 5.58 7.24 -35.16
CA VAL A 291 5.99 7.91 -33.93
C VAL A 291 7.15 8.86 -34.22
N GLU A 292 8.10 8.45 -35.05
CA GLU A 292 9.22 9.28 -35.52
C GLU A 292 8.71 10.59 -36.16
N TYR A 293 7.71 10.50 -37.03
CA TYR A 293 7.07 11.68 -37.61
C TYR A 293 6.48 12.62 -36.54
N LEU A 294 5.85 12.08 -35.50
CA LEU A 294 5.29 12.87 -34.41
C LEU A 294 6.39 13.53 -33.56
N VAL A 295 7.49 12.82 -33.29
CA VAL A 295 8.65 13.37 -32.58
C VAL A 295 9.26 14.52 -33.37
N ALA A 296 9.51 14.32 -34.67
CA ALA A 296 10.03 15.38 -35.55
C ALA A 296 9.09 16.60 -35.60
N LEU A 297 7.77 16.37 -35.61
CA LEU A 297 6.78 17.43 -35.55
C LEU A 297 6.81 18.18 -34.21
N MET A 298 6.99 17.46 -33.10
CA MET A 298 7.12 18.04 -31.77
C MET A 298 8.38 18.89 -31.67
N GLU A 299 9.53 18.37 -32.10
CA GLU A 299 10.81 19.09 -32.09
C GLU A 299 10.78 20.34 -32.99
N ALA A 300 10.10 20.28 -34.13
CA ALA A 300 10.01 21.40 -35.06
C ALA A 300 9.02 22.50 -34.60
N ARG A 301 8.03 22.17 -33.76
CA ARG A 301 6.90 23.07 -33.45
C ARG A 301 6.75 23.46 -31.99
N LEU A 302 7.29 22.67 -31.05
CA LEU A 302 7.26 23.03 -29.64
C LEU A 302 8.56 23.74 -29.24
N PRO A 303 8.46 24.91 -28.58
CA PRO A 303 9.58 25.47 -27.81
C PRO A 303 10.14 24.45 -26.82
N GLN A 304 11.45 24.49 -26.61
CA GLN A 304 12.17 23.55 -25.74
C GLN A 304 11.61 23.54 -24.31
N GLU A 305 11.15 24.68 -23.82
CA GLU A 305 10.54 24.83 -22.50
C GLU A 305 9.24 24.01 -22.38
N LEU A 306 8.39 24.03 -23.42
CA LEU A 306 7.17 23.23 -23.43
C LEU A 306 7.48 21.74 -23.55
N MET A 307 8.51 21.36 -24.30
CA MET A 307 8.95 19.97 -24.38
C MET A 307 9.45 19.47 -23.02
N TYR A 308 10.25 20.28 -22.31
CA TYR A 308 10.67 19.97 -20.94
C TYR A 308 9.47 19.82 -20.00
N HIS A 309 8.50 20.74 -20.09
CA HIS A 309 7.27 20.64 -19.31
C HIS A 309 6.49 19.36 -19.60
N VAL A 310 6.36 18.94 -20.86
CA VAL A 310 5.72 17.66 -21.21
C VAL A 310 6.49 16.51 -20.58
N MET A 311 7.81 16.46 -20.77
CA MET A 311 8.66 15.38 -20.26
C MET A 311 8.65 15.27 -18.73
N GLU A 312 8.54 16.38 -18.01
CA GLU A 312 8.44 16.40 -16.55
C GLU A 312 7.08 15.92 -16.03
N ASN A 313 6.04 15.86 -16.87
CA ASN A 313 4.67 15.51 -16.51
C ASN A 313 4.18 14.20 -17.15
N MET A 314 5.07 13.33 -17.64
CA MET A 314 4.69 12.01 -18.16
C MET A 314 4.43 10.96 -17.06
N GLU A 315 4.57 11.35 -15.79
CA GLU A 315 4.33 10.50 -14.62
C GLU A 315 2.85 10.59 -14.18
N PRO A 316 2.28 9.57 -13.53
CA PRO A 316 2.88 8.28 -13.14
C PRO A 316 2.87 7.23 -14.25
N PHE A 317 3.79 6.26 -14.15
CA PHE A 317 3.84 5.09 -15.03
C PHE A 317 3.11 3.93 -14.36
N VAL A 318 1.93 3.58 -14.86
CA VAL A 318 1.11 2.48 -14.32
C VAL A 318 0.57 1.64 -15.45
N ASN A 319 0.93 0.36 -15.47
CA ASN A 319 0.47 -0.62 -16.44
C ASN A 319 0.69 -0.19 -17.90
N GLU A 320 1.89 0.33 -18.18
CA GLU A 320 2.24 0.80 -19.52
C GLU A 320 2.31 -0.34 -20.54
N SER A 321 2.15 -0.01 -21.82
CA SER A 321 2.44 -0.97 -22.90
C SER A 321 3.88 -1.48 -22.78
N LEU A 322 4.09 -2.78 -23.01
CA LEU A 322 5.42 -3.38 -23.10
C LEU A 322 6.13 -3.05 -24.41
N ILE A 323 5.42 -2.49 -25.39
CA ILE A 323 6.00 -2.03 -26.66
C ILE A 323 6.77 -0.73 -26.37
N CYS A 324 8.08 -0.78 -26.61
CA CYS A 324 8.93 0.39 -26.48
C CYS A 324 8.69 1.36 -27.63
N THR A 325 8.58 2.64 -27.29
CA THR A 325 8.33 3.73 -28.25
C THR A 325 9.63 4.31 -28.80
N ARG A 326 10.74 4.15 -28.08
CA ARG A 326 12.07 4.70 -28.41
C ARG A 326 12.09 6.23 -28.57
N VAL A 327 11.04 6.92 -28.11
CA VAL A 327 10.93 8.38 -28.18
C VAL A 327 11.92 9.06 -27.25
N LEU A 328 12.08 8.51 -26.05
CA LEU A 328 12.96 9.08 -25.03
C LEU A 328 14.26 8.27 -24.96
N PRO A 329 15.41 8.93 -24.81
CA PRO A 329 16.69 8.25 -24.77
C PRO A 329 16.79 7.33 -23.54
N PRO A 330 17.52 6.20 -23.61
CA PRO A 330 17.67 5.27 -22.49
C PRO A 330 18.10 5.93 -21.17
N LYS A 331 18.99 6.94 -21.25
CA LYS A 331 19.43 7.73 -20.10
C LYS A 331 18.27 8.40 -19.36
N TRP A 332 17.26 8.90 -20.08
CA TRP A 332 16.09 9.54 -19.46
C TRP A 332 15.33 8.55 -18.58
N TRP A 333 15.09 7.34 -19.08
CA TRP A 333 14.39 6.27 -18.35
C TRP A 333 15.15 5.85 -17.10
N ARG A 334 16.46 5.65 -17.22
CA ARG A 334 17.35 5.37 -16.09
C ARG A 334 17.26 6.48 -15.04
N ASP A 335 17.47 7.72 -15.45
CA ASP A 335 17.50 8.86 -14.53
C ASP A 335 16.14 9.01 -13.81
N LYS A 336 15.03 8.79 -14.51
CA LYS A 336 13.68 8.83 -13.91
C LYS A 336 13.39 7.65 -12.97
N LEU A 337 13.93 6.46 -13.25
CA LEU A 337 13.84 5.30 -12.38
C LEU A 337 14.62 5.53 -11.08
N PHE A 338 15.87 6.00 -11.17
CA PHE A 338 16.74 6.24 -10.01
C PHE A 338 16.43 7.54 -9.25
N THR A 339 15.68 8.46 -9.85
CA THR A 339 15.05 9.58 -9.12
C THR A 339 13.68 9.23 -8.56
N HIS A 340 13.29 7.94 -8.64
CA HIS A 340 12.08 7.35 -8.04
C HIS A 340 10.78 7.99 -8.52
N ARG A 341 10.82 8.51 -9.75
CA ARG A 341 9.73 9.31 -10.31
C ARG A 341 8.72 8.48 -11.07
N ILE A 342 9.18 7.49 -11.81
CA ILE A 342 8.30 6.62 -12.61
C ILE A 342 7.86 5.37 -11.85
N ILE A 343 8.72 4.80 -10.99
CA ILE A 343 8.40 3.63 -10.15
C ILE A 343 8.71 3.98 -8.67
N PRO A 344 7.81 4.69 -7.97
CA PRO A 344 8.11 5.32 -6.69
C PRO A 344 8.19 4.35 -5.50
N TRP A 345 7.66 3.13 -5.62
CA TRP A 345 7.79 2.09 -4.59
C TRP A 345 9.20 1.46 -4.55
N LEU A 346 10.10 1.89 -5.43
CA LEU A 346 11.52 1.53 -5.50
C LEU A 346 12.41 2.71 -5.04
N TRP A 347 12.03 3.41 -3.97
CA TRP A 347 12.64 4.68 -3.53
C TRP A 347 14.08 4.61 -3.01
N ASP A 348 14.62 3.42 -2.85
CA ASP A 348 15.96 3.12 -2.35
C ASP A 348 16.83 2.43 -3.43
N LEU A 349 16.44 2.55 -4.71
CA LEU A 349 17.36 2.29 -5.81
C LEU A 349 18.55 3.24 -5.73
N ASP A 350 19.75 2.66 -5.75
CA ASP A 350 21.01 3.39 -5.58
C ASP A 350 21.85 3.33 -6.87
N SER A 351 22.09 4.50 -7.46
CA SER A 351 22.92 4.65 -8.65
C SER A 351 24.38 4.27 -8.42
N ASN A 352 24.89 4.43 -7.19
CA ASN A 352 26.25 4.05 -6.84
C ASN A 352 26.41 2.53 -6.82
N VAL A 353 25.39 1.81 -6.32
CA VAL A 353 25.35 0.34 -6.37
C VAL A 353 25.29 -0.13 -7.83
N LEU A 354 24.46 0.51 -8.67
CA LEU A 354 24.43 0.20 -10.11
C LEU A 354 25.81 0.34 -10.75
N GLU A 355 26.49 1.46 -10.51
CA GLU A 355 27.80 1.75 -11.08
C GLU A 355 28.83 0.70 -10.63
N ALA A 356 28.87 0.40 -9.33
CA ALA A 356 29.76 -0.61 -8.77
C ALA A 356 29.51 -2.01 -9.35
N THR A 357 28.24 -2.44 -9.43
CA THR A 357 27.85 -3.73 -10.02
C THR A 357 28.26 -3.82 -11.49
N ARG A 358 28.12 -2.74 -12.25
CA ARG A 358 28.49 -2.70 -13.67
C ARG A 358 29.99 -2.72 -13.90
N ILE A 359 30.75 -1.95 -13.13
CA ILE A 359 32.22 -1.98 -13.17
C ILE A 359 32.72 -3.39 -12.87
N ALA A 360 32.15 -4.05 -11.84
CA ALA A 360 32.49 -5.43 -11.48
C ALA A 360 32.19 -6.43 -12.60
N GLN A 361 31.17 -6.17 -13.43
CA GLN A 361 30.81 -6.97 -14.60
C GLN A 361 31.64 -6.64 -15.86
N GLY A 362 32.57 -5.67 -15.78
CA GLY A 362 33.36 -5.21 -16.93
C GLY A 362 32.53 -4.46 -17.98
N ILE A 363 31.34 -3.98 -17.59
CA ILE A 363 30.46 -3.21 -18.48
C ILE A 363 30.94 -1.76 -18.47
N ASN A 364 31.23 -1.21 -19.65
CA ASN A 364 31.51 0.21 -19.78
C ASN A 364 30.23 1.02 -19.47
N THR A 365 30.25 1.76 -18.36
CA THR A 365 29.14 2.58 -17.86
C THR A 365 28.92 3.84 -18.69
N GLU A 366 29.86 4.20 -19.58
CA GLU A 366 29.68 5.28 -20.54
C GLU A 366 28.73 4.90 -21.70
N VAL A 367 28.47 3.60 -21.93
CA VAL A 367 27.61 3.12 -23.03
C VAL A 367 26.21 2.77 -22.54
N GLU A 368 25.56 3.70 -21.86
CA GLU A 368 24.15 3.57 -21.42
C GLU A 368 23.16 3.43 -22.57
N SER A 369 23.53 3.94 -23.75
CA SER A 369 22.70 3.93 -24.95
C SER A 369 22.36 2.52 -25.46
N CYS A 370 23.10 1.48 -25.06
CA CYS A 370 22.84 0.12 -25.52
C CYS A 370 21.89 -0.69 -24.62
N TRP A 371 21.47 -0.14 -23.48
CA TRP A 371 20.63 -0.82 -22.50
C TRP A 371 19.17 -0.38 -22.58
N ASP A 372 18.26 -1.34 -22.50
CA ASP A 372 16.83 -1.14 -22.66
C ASP A 372 16.15 -0.73 -21.35
N TRP A 373 16.48 0.48 -20.91
CA TRP A 373 15.88 1.09 -19.72
C TRP A 373 14.39 1.38 -19.89
N GLU A 374 13.92 1.61 -21.13
CA GLU A 374 12.49 1.79 -21.43
C GLU A 374 11.72 0.51 -21.15
N LEU A 375 12.18 -0.63 -21.68
CA LEU A 375 11.52 -1.92 -21.46
C LEU A 375 11.50 -2.27 -19.98
N LEU A 376 12.62 -2.07 -19.26
CA LEU A 376 12.68 -2.34 -17.83
C LEU A 376 11.65 -1.50 -17.07
N ALA A 377 11.59 -0.19 -17.31
CA ALA A 377 10.61 0.69 -16.67
C ALA A 377 9.16 0.27 -16.98
N ARG A 378 8.86 -0.08 -18.23
CA ARG A 378 7.54 -0.59 -18.64
C ARG A 378 7.19 -1.89 -17.93
N GLN A 379 8.12 -2.83 -17.84
CA GLN A 379 7.94 -4.09 -17.11
C GLN A 379 7.74 -3.89 -15.60
N LEU A 380 8.47 -2.95 -14.99
CA LEU A 380 8.30 -2.60 -13.59
C LEU A 380 6.96 -1.90 -13.30
N SER A 381 6.38 -1.22 -14.29
CA SER A 381 5.09 -0.55 -14.16
C SER A 381 3.88 -1.50 -14.20
N GLN A 382 4.07 -2.76 -14.60
CA GLN A 382 2.97 -3.72 -14.74
C GLN A 382 2.30 -4.00 -13.40
N SER A 383 0.97 -4.11 -13.39
CA SER A 383 0.24 -4.39 -12.14
C SER A 383 0.58 -5.76 -11.55
N ASN A 384 0.94 -6.72 -12.40
CA ASN A 384 1.31 -8.09 -12.05
C ASN A 384 2.83 -8.28 -11.84
N VAL A 385 3.62 -7.20 -11.70
CA VAL A 385 5.10 -7.25 -11.64
C VAL A 385 5.66 -8.25 -10.63
N LEU A 386 4.97 -8.48 -9.51
CA LEU A 386 5.35 -9.41 -8.44
C LEU A 386 4.49 -10.70 -8.41
N GLU A 387 3.46 -10.78 -9.25
CA GLU A 387 2.59 -11.95 -9.38
C GLU A 387 3.20 -12.99 -10.32
N ALA A 388 2.59 -14.17 -10.42
CA ALA A 388 3.08 -15.22 -11.32
C ALA A 388 3.16 -14.69 -12.77
N GLY A 389 4.34 -14.83 -13.39
CA GLY A 389 4.63 -14.30 -14.72
C GLY A 389 5.15 -12.86 -14.76
N GLY A 390 5.11 -12.14 -13.64
CA GLY A 390 5.77 -10.84 -13.48
C GLY A 390 7.30 -10.96 -13.41
N ILE A 391 8.01 -9.90 -13.81
CA ILE A 391 9.48 -9.94 -13.86
C ILE A 391 10.12 -10.07 -12.47
N LEU A 392 9.47 -9.60 -11.41
CA LEU A 392 9.98 -9.67 -10.04
C LEU A 392 9.29 -10.76 -9.21
N HIS A 393 8.60 -11.70 -9.85
CA HIS A 393 7.95 -12.80 -9.16
C HIS A 393 8.95 -13.61 -8.33
N GLY A 394 8.68 -13.75 -7.02
CA GLY A 394 9.55 -14.49 -6.10
C GLY A 394 10.93 -13.87 -5.88
N ALA A 395 11.15 -12.61 -6.29
CA ALA A 395 12.46 -11.97 -6.17
C ALA A 395 12.82 -11.64 -4.71
N SER A 396 11.86 -11.16 -3.92
CA SER A 396 12.02 -10.84 -2.50
C SER A 396 10.67 -10.71 -1.82
N ASP A 397 10.53 -11.31 -0.64
CA ASP A 397 9.35 -11.16 0.21
C ASP A 397 9.22 -9.74 0.76
N GLN A 398 10.34 -9.09 1.11
CA GLN A 398 10.37 -7.68 1.53
C GLN A 398 9.81 -6.78 0.42
N LEU A 399 10.25 -7.00 -0.82
CA LEU A 399 9.81 -6.21 -1.97
C LEU A 399 8.32 -6.44 -2.26
N TRP A 400 7.88 -7.69 -2.14
CA TRP A 400 6.46 -8.03 -2.28
C TRP A 400 5.61 -7.30 -1.24
N ASN A 401 6.00 -7.33 0.03
CA ASN A 401 5.25 -6.69 1.10
C ASN A 401 5.24 -5.17 0.95
N ARG A 402 6.37 -4.59 0.54
CA ARG A 402 6.49 -3.17 0.22
C ARG A 402 5.50 -2.76 -0.86
N TYR A 403 5.51 -3.44 -2.01
CA TYR A 403 4.60 -3.14 -3.11
C TYR A 403 3.14 -3.31 -2.72
N ARG A 404 2.83 -4.36 -1.94
CA ARG A 404 1.49 -4.57 -1.38
C ARG A 404 1.04 -3.38 -0.52
N ILE A 405 1.87 -2.93 0.42
CA ILE A 405 1.55 -1.78 1.29
C ILE A 405 1.42 -0.52 0.45
N TRP A 406 2.30 -0.32 -0.55
CA TRP A 406 2.18 0.79 -1.49
C TRP A 406 0.86 0.76 -2.26
N ALA A 407 0.39 -0.42 -2.69
CA ALA A 407 -0.90 -0.59 -3.34
C ALA A 407 -2.08 -0.30 -2.39
N LEU A 408 -1.99 -0.69 -1.11
CA LEU A 408 -2.99 -0.33 -0.09
C LEU A 408 -3.09 1.19 0.08
N LEU A 409 -1.96 1.89 0.16
CA LEU A 409 -1.90 3.36 0.22
C LEU A 409 -2.45 4.00 -1.07
N GLY A 410 -2.07 3.47 -2.23
CA GLY A 410 -2.56 3.92 -3.54
C GLY A 410 -4.06 3.74 -3.73
N LYS A 411 -4.65 2.74 -3.07
CA LYS A 411 -6.10 2.50 -3.02
C LYS A 411 -6.79 3.22 -1.86
N ALA A 412 -6.09 3.82 -0.89
CA ALA A 412 -6.75 4.51 0.21
C ALA A 412 -7.53 5.73 -0.29
N ARG A 413 -8.81 5.83 0.06
CA ARG A 413 -9.70 6.93 -0.33
C ARG A 413 -10.53 7.37 0.86
N LEU A 414 -10.83 8.66 0.92
CA LEU A 414 -11.73 9.22 1.91
C LEU A 414 -13.15 8.64 1.75
N GLY A 415 -13.59 8.48 0.50
CA GLY A 415 -14.91 7.98 0.14
C GLY A 415 -15.10 6.47 0.30
N HIS A 416 -14.08 5.70 0.69
CA HIS A 416 -14.21 4.24 0.90
C HIS A 416 -15.11 3.86 2.08
N LEU A 417 -15.53 4.84 2.88
CA LEU A 417 -16.34 4.66 4.07
C LEU A 417 -17.68 5.35 3.86
N VAL A 418 -18.46 4.92 2.85
CA VAL A 418 -19.86 5.33 2.73
C VAL A 418 -20.66 4.53 3.76
N TYR A 419 -21.18 5.23 4.76
CA TYR A 419 -22.14 4.71 5.73
C TYR A 419 -23.34 4.11 4.98
N ARG A 420 -23.46 2.78 4.96
CA ARG A 420 -24.77 2.14 4.87
C ARG A 420 -25.16 1.79 6.29
N PRO A 421 -26.15 2.47 6.90
CA PRO A 421 -26.70 1.99 8.15
C PRO A 421 -27.11 0.54 7.91
N ILE A 422 -26.70 -0.34 8.82
CA ILE A 422 -27.28 -1.68 8.90
C ILE A 422 -28.70 -1.41 9.35
N ASP A 423 -29.68 -1.62 8.45
CA ASP A 423 -31.09 -1.59 8.83
C ASP A 423 -31.28 -2.61 9.95
N THR A 424 -31.68 -2.09 11.12
CA THR A 424 -31.92 -2.80 12.38
C THR A 424 -32.98 -3.88 12.26
#